data_AF-A0A2G3LJU5-F1
#
_entry.id   AF-A0A2G3LJU5-F1
#
_cell.length_a   1.000
_cell.length_b   1.000
_cell.length_c   1.000
_cell.angle_alpha   90.00
_cell.angle_beta   90.00
_cell.angle_gamma   90.00
#
_symmetry.space_group_name_H-M   'P 1'
#
loop_
_entity.id
_entity.type
_entity.pdbx_description
1 polymer ?
#
loop_
_entity_poly.entity_id
_entity_poly.type
_entity_poly.pdbx_seq_one_letter_code
_entity_poly.pdbx_strand_id
1 'polypeptide(L)'
;MLELNIDIHGDDDVFMRLTEPEDAEWSWALYPPAFFLHGLRIPEGQGGALAIGMLDTHPEAEESGIYMMEYGDVSAVNIIELSARRLLVSGMVDLCGKRLPFHIDMPRA
;
A
#
# COMPACT_ATOMS: atom_id res chain seq x y z
N MET A 1 0.42 -16.43 14.97
CA MET A 1 0.55 -14.98 14.72
C MET A 1 1.35 -14.91 13.43
N LEU A 2 0.77 -14.28 12.41
CA LEU A 2 1.34 -14.27 11.08
C LEU A 2 2.04 -12.93 10.85
N GLU A 3 3.24 -12.99 10.28
CA GLU A 3 3.93 -11.82 9.79
C GLU A 3 3.56 -11.61 8.32
N LEU A 4 3.15 -10.39 8.00
CA LEU A 4 2.76 -9.99 6.67
C LEU A 4 3.80 -9.03 6.10
N ASN A 5 4.27 -9.40 4.90
CA ASN A 5 5.14 -8.58 4.08
C ASN A 5 4.42 -8.37 2.73
N ILE A 6 4.18 -7.12 2.35
CA ILE A 6 3.53 -6.71 1.10
C ILE A 6 4.49 -5.80 0.35
N ASP A 7 4.71 -6.11 -0.92
CA ASP A 7 5.39 -5.25 -1.89
C ASP A 7 4.49 -5.12 -3.11
N ILE A 8 4.13 -3.87 -3.46
CA ILE A 8 3.29 -3.54 -4.61
C ILE A 8 4.05 -2.53 -5.44
N HIS A 9 4.22 -2.84 -6.72
CA HIS A 9 4.88 -1.96 -7.67
C HIS A 9 3.89 -1.57 -8.77
N GLY A 10 3.92 -0.30 -9.14
CA GLY A 10 3.28 0.18 -10.34
C GLY A 10 3.85 -0.54 -11.56
N ASP A 11 2.97 -0.85 -12.51
CA ASP A 11 3.37 -1.44 -13.78
C ASP A 11 4.09 -0.38 -14.63
N ASP A 12 5.30 -0.70 -15.09
CA ASP A 12 6.16 0.22 -15.84
C ASP A 12 5.51 0.67 -17.15
N ASP A 13 4.88 -0.25 -17.89
CA ASP A 13 4.28 0.06 -19.20
C ASP A 13 3.03 0.95 -19.03
N VAL A 14 2.23 0.68 -17.99
CA VAL A 14 1.10 1.53 -17.63
C VAL A 14 1.58 2.89 -17.17
N PHE A 15 2.62 2.95 -16.34
CA PHE A 15 3.21 4.19 -15.86
C PHE A 15 3.69 5.06 -17.02
N MET A 16 4.52 4.50 -17.91
CA MET A 16 5.05 5.23 -19.08
C MET A 16 3.94 5.79 -19.94
N ARG A 17 2.86 5.01 -20.19
CA ARG A 17 1.69 5.48 -20.94
C ARG A 17 0.93 6.61 -20.23
N LEU A 18 0.91 6.63 -18.90
CA LEU A 18 0.25 7.66 -18.11
C LEU A 18 1.08 8.94 -17.98
N THR A 19 2.40 8.85 -18.12
CA THR A 19 3.32 9.99 -17.97
C THR A 19 3.88 10.53 -19.29
N GLU A 20 3.67 9.83 -20.41
CA GLU A 20 4.14 10.25 -21.75
C GLU A 20 3.60 11.62 -22.20
N PRO A 21 2.33 12.00 -21.98
CA PRO A 21 1.85 13.34 -22.31
C PRO A 21 2.45 14.40 -21.37
N GLU A 22 2.96 15.50 -21.92
CA GLU A 22 3.58 16.59 -21.12
C GLU A 22 2.60 17.22 -20.11
N ASP A 23 1.30 17.22 -20.41
CA ASP A 23 0.22 17.77 -19.57
C ASP A 23 -0.55 16.71 -18.78
N ALA A 24 -0.06 15.47 -18.71
CA ALA A 24 -0.68 14.43 -17.91
C ALA A 24 -0.66 14.75 -16.42
N GLU A 25 -1.70 14.31 -15.70
CA GLU A 25 -1.82 14.45 -14.24
C GLU A 25 -0.60 13.92 -13.48
N TRP A 26 0.08 12.92 -14.05
CA TRP A 26 1.20 12.19 -13.44
C TRP A 26 2.56 12.53 -14.08
N SER A 27 2.63 13.50 -15.00
CA SER A 27 3.87 13.85 -15.72
C SER A 27 5.01 14.34 -14.80
N TRP A 28 4.68 14.70 -13.56
CA TRP A 28 5.66 15.06 -12.52
C TRP A 28 6.37 13.86 -11.88
N ALA A 29 5.83 12.63 -12.01
CA ALA A 29 6.42 11.45 -11.39
C ALA A 29 7.55 10.89 -12.26
N LEU A 30 8.70 10.58 -11.65
CA LEU A 30 9.87 9.99 -12.34
C LEU A 30 9.89 8.46 -12.32
N TYR A 31 9.19 7.84 -11.38
CA TYR A 31 9.15 6.40 -11.20
C TYR A 31 7.70 5.93 -10.96
N PRO A 32 7.36 4.70 -11.35
CA PRO A 32 6.11 4.09 -10.94
C PRO A 32 5.98 4.07 -9.43
N PRO A 33 4.76 4.22 -8.91
CA PRO A 33 4.53 4.17 -7.48
C PRO A 33 4.87 2.80 -6.90
N ALA A 34 5.56 2.77 -5.76
CA ALA A 34 5.76 1.56 -4.98
C ALA A 34 5.13 1.71 -3.60
N PHE A 35 4.53 0.65 -3.08
CA PHE A 35 4.05 0.53 -1.71
C PHE A 35 4.70 -0.69 -1.08
N PHE A 36 5.19 -0.55 0.15
CA PHE A 36 5.69 -1.68 0.92
C PHE A 36 5.21 -1.58 2.37
N LEU A 37 5.01 -2.75 2.95
CA LEU A 37 4.58 -2.94 4.32
C LEU A 37 5.23 -4.23 4.83
N HIS A 38 6.22 -4.11 5.70
CA HIS A 38 7.03 -5.23 6.18
C HIS A 38 6.93 -5.38 7.70
N GLY A 39 6.92 -6.62 8.16
CA GLY A 39 6.88 -6.94 9.58
C GLY A 39 5.53 -6.71 10.25
N LEU A 40 4.44 -6.53 9.50
CA LEU A 40 3.12 -6.33 10.11
C LEU A 40 2.64 -7.65 10.73
N ARG A 41 2.50 -7.68 12.06
CA ARG A 41 2.06 -8.87 12.80
C ARG A 41 0.56 -8.87 13.00
N ILE A 42 -0.12 -9.84 12.41
CA ILE A 42 -1.57 -10.02 12.50
C ILE A 42 -1.94 -11.32 13.22
N PRO A 43 -3.03 -11.34 14.01
CA PRO A 43 -3.57 -12.57 14.55
C PRO A 43 -4.00 -13.51 13.41
N GLU A 44 -3.69 -14.80 13.54
CA GLU A 44 -4.29 -15.81 12.66
C GLU A 44 -5.78 -15.94 13.02
N GLY A 45 -6.65 -15.86 12.02
CA GLY A 45 -8.08 -16.11 12.18
C GLY A 45 -8.40 -17.61 12.16
N GLN A 46 -9.68 -17.94 12.32
CA GLN A 46 -10.12 -19.34 12.30
C GLN A 46 -10.01 -19.95 10.89
N GLY A 47 -9.58 -21.21 10.82
CA GLY A 47 -9.55 -21.98 9.57
C GLY A 47 -8.48 -21.55 8.56
N GLY A 48 -7.42 -20.85 9.00
CA GLY A 48 -6.36 -20.35 8.11
C GLY A 48 -6.72 -19.07 7.35
N ALA A 49 -7.91 -18.51 7.59
CA ALA A 49 -8.24 -17.16 7.18
C ALA A 49 -7.52 -16.14 8.08
N LEU A 50 -7.04 -15.04 7.51
CA LEU A 50 -6.49 -13.95 8.32
C LEU A 50 -7.62 -13.26 9.08
N ALA A 51 -7.39 -12.89 10.35
CA ALA A 51 -8.33 -12.08 11.09
C ALA A 51 -8.27 -10.65 10.54
N ILE A 52 -9.09 -10.38 9.53
CA ILE A 52 -9.15 -9.08 8.85
C ILE A 52 -10.17 -8.20 9.58
N GLY A 53 -9.73 -7.04 10.05
CA GLY A 53 -10.52 -6.03 10.73
C GLY A 53 -9.73 -4.73 10.83
N MET A 54 -10.37 -3.62 11.22
CA MET A 54 -9.70 -2.34 11.51
C MET A 54 -8.48 -2.61 12.39
N LEU A 55 -7.28 -2.44 11.80
CA LEU A 55 -5.99 -2.57 12.47
C LEU A 55 -5.69 -1.26 13.22
N ASP A 56 -6.72 -0.64 13.78
CA ASP A 56 -6.66 0.65 14.44
C ASP A 56 -5.82 0.61 15.75
N THR A 57 -5.27 -0.55 16.14
CA THR A 57 -4.70 -0.72 17.49
C THR A 57 -3.45 -1.61 17.62
N HIS A 58 -2.83 -2.14 16.57
CA HIS A 58 -1.67 -3.06 16.76
C HIS A 58 -0.51 -2.85 15.77
N PRO A 59 0.72 -3.20 16.19
CA PRO A 59 1.86 -2.30 16.28
C PRO A 59 2.50 -1.98 14.93
N GLU A 60 3.21 -0.86 14.93
CA GLU A 60 4.07 -0.32 13.88
C GLU A 60 4.71 -1.44 13.05
N ALA A 61 4.41 -1.46 11.75
CA ALA A 61 5.20 -2.22 10.79
C ALA A 61 6.68 -1.83 10.97
N GLU A 62 7.58 -2.79 10.83
CA GLU A 62 9.02 -2.52 11.00
C GLU A 62 9.50 -1.53 9.92
N GLU A 63 8.92 -1.63 8.73
CA GLU A 63 9.14 -0.72 7.61
C GLU A 63 7.86 -0.59 6.80
N SER A 64 7.48 0.65 6.46
CA SER A 64 6.29 0.89 5.64
C SER A 64 6.37 2.24 4.95
N GLY A 65 5.88 2.31 3.71
CA GLY A 65 5.89 3.56 2.96
C GLY A 65 5.32 3.45 1.56
N ILE A 66 5.14 4.62 0.95
CA ILE A 66 4.86 4.78 -0.48
C ILE A 66 6.00 5.58 -1.09
N TYR A 67 6.54 5.09 -2.21
CA TYR A 67 7.59 5.76 -2.97
C TYR A 67 7.07 6.20 -4.33
N MET A 68 7.07 7.51 -4.57
CA MET A 68 6.71 8.13 -5.86
C MET A 68 7.66 9.31 -6.10
N MET A 69 8.97 9.03 -6.23
CA MET A 69 10.12 9.97 -6.18
C MET A 69 10.60 10.36 -4.79
N GLU A 70 9.67 10.65 -3.88
CA GLU A 70 9.97 10.82 -2.47
C GLU A 70 9.40 9.66 -1.66
N TYR A 71 10.05 9.40 -0.53
CA TYR A 71 9.58 8.42 0.44
C TYR A 71 8.50 9.08 1.30
N GLY A 72 7.29 8.54 1.25
CA GLY A 72 6.19 8.93 2.12
C GLY A 72 5.97 7.88 3.21
N ASP A 73 6.15 8.27 4.46
CA ASP A 73 5.81 7.43 5.61
C ASP A 73 4.30 7.16 5.62
N VAL A 74 3.92 5.89 5.79
CA VAL A 74 2.51 5.51 5.95
C VAL A 74 2.14 5.35 7.41
N SER A 75 0.91 5.69 7.73
CA SER A 75 0.35 5.58 9.08
C SER A 75 -1.14 5.22 9.03
N ALA A 76 -1.70 4.76 10.14
CA ALA A 76 -3.10 4.32 10.22
C ALA A 76 -3.47 3.30 9.13
N VAL A 77 -2.53 2.39 8.83
CA VAL A 77 -2.69 1.36 7.80
C VAL A 77 -3.74 0.35 8.24
N ASN A 78 -4.73 0.14 7.39
CA ASN A 78 -5.88 -0.69 7.62
C ASN A 78 -5.99 -1.74 6.50
N ILE A 79 -5.82 -3.01 6.85
CA ILE A 79 -6.07 -4.13 5.94
C ILE A 79 -7.56 -4.45 6.02
N ILE A 80 -8.30 -4.08 4.98
CA ILE A 80 -9.75 -4.27 4.88
C ILE A 80 -10.07 -5.65 4.28
N GLU A 81 -9.24 -6.13 3.35
CA GLU A 81 -9.35 -7.48 2.79
C GLU A 81 -7.95 -8.02 2.44
N LEU A 82 -7.67 -9.26 2.85
CA LEU A 82 -6.53 -10.03 2.37
C LEU A 82 -6.97 -11.47 2.12
N SER A 83 -7.48 -11.72 0.92
CA SER A 83 -7.97 -13.02 0.48
C SER A 83 -7.10 -13.57 -0.65
N ALA A 84 -7.37 -14.80 -1.10
CA ALA A 84 -6.74 -15.34 -2.30
C ALA A 84 -7.11 -14.56 -3.58
N ARG A 85 -8.14 -13.69 -3.53
CA ARG A 85 -8.71 -13.00 -4.70
C ARG A 85 -8.46 -11.51 -4.73
N ARG A 86 -8.15 -10.90 -3.59
CA ARG A 86 -8.07 -9.45 -3.47
C ARG A 86 -7.23 -9.04 -2.26
N LEU A 87 -6.57 -7.90 -2.42
CA LEU A 87 -5.96 -7.10 -1.38
C LEU A 87 -6.68 -5.75 -1.37
N LEU A 88 -7.18 -5.35 -0.21
CA LEU A 88 -7.79 -4.06 0.02
C LEU A 88 -7.15 -3.42 1.26
N VAL A 89 -6.44 -2.32 1.06
CA VAL A 89 -5.71 -1.61 2.10
C VAL A 89 -6.03 -0.12 2.02
N SER A 90 -6.19 0.53 3.17
CA SER A 90 -6.28 1.98 3.26
C SER A 90 -5.34 2.51 4.34
N GLY A 91 -5.12 3.81 4.34
CA GLY A 91 -4.35 4.47 5.40
C GLY A 91 -4.08 5.92 5.08
N MET A 92 -3.07 6.46 5.73
CA MET A 92 -2.57 7.82 5.53
C MET A 92 -1.11 7.76 5.08
N VAL A 93 -0.70 8.67 4.21
CA VAL A 93 0.69 8.87 3.78
C VAL A 93 1.07 10.33 3.95
N ASP A 94 2.28 10.59 4.44
CA ASP A 94 2.87 11.92 4.42
C ASP A 94 3.61 12.13 3.10
N LEU A 95 3.01 12.92 2.20
CA LEU A 95 3.52 13.20 0.86
C LEU A 95 3.46 14.70 0.57
N CYS A 96 4.53 15.27 0.03
CA CYS A 96 4.67 16.69 -0.28
C CYS A 96 4.36 17.62 0.93
N GLY A 97 4.76 17.18 2.14
CA GLY A 97 4.50 17.90 3.39
C GLY A 97 3.02 17.91 3.82
N LYS A 98 2.18 17.05 3.24
CA LYS A 98 0.77 16.91 3.59
C LYS A 98 0.47 15.47 3.96
N ARG A 99 -0.40 15.30 4.97
CA ARG A 99 -0.97 14.00 5.31
C ARG A 99 -2.19 13.73 4.45
N LEU A 100 -2.11 12.75 3.56
CA LEU A 100 -3.14 12.42 2.57
C LEU A 100 -3.65 10.99 2.78
N PRO A 101 -4.95 10.71 2.54
CA PRO A 101 -5.45 9.35 2.54
C PRO A 101 -4.94 8.58 1.31
N PHE A 102 -4.63 7.30 1.48
CA PHE A 102 -4.39 6.38 0.38
C PHE A 102 -5.35 5.19 0.44
N HIS A 103 -5.59 4.59 -0.72
CA HIS A 103 -6.41 3.39 -0.87
C HIS A 103 -5.85 2.52 -1.99
N ILE A 104 -5.55 1.26 -1.66
CA ILE A 104 -5.03 0.24 -2.57
C ILE A 104 -6.10 -0.83 -2.70
N ASP A 105 -6.57 -1.03 -3.93
CA ASP A 105 -7.55 -2.06 -4.29
C ASP A 105 -6.97 -2.88 -5.43
N MET A 106 -6.50 -4.08 -5.11
CA MET A 106 -5.80 -4.93 -6.07
C MET A 106 -6.40 -6.33 -6.10
N PRO A 107 -6.81 -6.85 -7.28
CA PRO A 107 -7.15 -8.25 -7.41
C PRO A 107 -5.88 -9.11 -7.26
N ARG A 108 -6.01 -10.27 -6.61
CA ARG A 108 -4.96 -11.29 -6.50
C ARG A 108 -5.34 -12.44 -7.43
N ALA A 109 -4.46 -12.76 -8.37
CA ALA A 109 -4.63 -13.85 -9.34
C ALA A 109 -4.01 -15.15 -8.83
#